data_AF-H8FV46-F1
#
_entry.id   AF-H8FV46-F1
#
_cell.length_a   1.000
_cell.length_b   1.000
_cell.length_c   1.000
_cell.angle_alpha   90.00
_cell.angle_beta   90.00
_cell.angle_gamma   90.00
#
_symmetry.space_group_name_H-M   'P 1'
#
loop_
_entity.id
_entity.type
_entity.pdbx_description
1 polymer ?
#
loop_
_entity_poly.entity_id
_entity_poly.type
_entity_poly.pdbx_seq_one_letter_code
_entity_poly.pdbx_strand_id
1 'polypeptide(L)' 'MPIIVLVLYVIACAICGLLGRATAFGFLGHFLLALMFSPIFDVLILIACRPSREIRKRIEKVTLD' A
#
# COMPACT_ATOMS: atom_id res chain seq x y z
N MET A 1 -11.27 -22.81 -15.24
CA MET A 1 -10.17 -22.94 -14.27
C MET A 1 -9.21 -21.74 -14.16
N PRO A 2 -8.92 -20.91 -15.19
CA PRO A 2 -8.04 -19.74 -15.01
C PRO A 2 -8.71 -18.52 -14.36
N ILE A 3 -10.04 -18.42 -14.46
CA ILE A 3 -10.82 -17.27 -13.99
C ILE A 3 -10.74 -17.12 -12.45
N ILE A 4 -10.79 -18.23 -11.71
CA ILE A 4 -10.73 -18.23 -10.24
C ILE A 4 -9.38 -17.68 -9.75
N VAL A 5 -8.28 -18.06 -10.40
CA VAL A 5 -6.94 -17.58 -10.06
C VAL A 5 -6.83 -16.08 -10.34
N LEU A 6 -7.39 -15.61 -11.46
CA LEU A 6 -7.41 -14.20 -11.81
C LEU A 6 -8.19 -13.36 -10.79
N VAL A 7 -9.36 -13.85 -10.36
CA VAL A 7 -10.19 -13.19 -9.34
C VAL A 7 -9.45 -13.09 -8.01
N LEU A 8 -8.82 -14.18 -7.56
CA LEU A 8 -8.02 -14.18 -6.34
C LEU A 8 -6.84 -13.20 -6.42
N TYR A 9 -6.18 -13.11 -7.58
CA TYR A 9 -5.09 -12.17 -7.80
C TYR A 9 -5.55 -10.71 -7.73
N VAL A 10 -6.68 -10.38 -8.36
CA VAL A 10 -7.25 -9.02 -8.31
C VAL A 10 -7.69 -8.66 -6.89
N ILE A 11 -8.28 -9.60 -6.14
CA ILE A 11 -8.64 -9.38 -4.73
C ILE A 11 -7.38 -9.13 -3.89
N ALA A 12 -6.32 -9.92 -4.08
CA ALA A 12 -5.05 -9.71 -3.39
C ALA A 12 -4.46 -8.33 -3.69
N CYS A 13 -4.46 -7.89 -4.95
CA CYS A 13 -4.05 -6.54 -5.33
C CYS A 13 -4.92 -5.46 -4.67
N ALA A 14 -6.23 -5.67 -4.60
CA ALA A 14 -7.16 -4.75 -3.93
C ALA A 14 -6.90 -4.65 -2.42
N ILE A 15 -6.59 -5.76 -1.75
CA ILE A 15 -6.22 -5.78 -0.33
C ILE A 15 -4.91 -5.02 -0.10
N CYS A 16 -3.89 -5.24 -0.94
CA CYS A 16 -2.63 -4.49 -0.91
C CYS A 16 -2.87 -2.98 -1.09
N GLY A 17 -3.68 -2.59 -2.08
CA GLY A 17 -4.12 -1.20 -2.26
C GLY A 17 -4.86 -0.62 -1.06
N LEU A 18 -5.74 -1.41 -0.43
CA LEU A 18 -6.51 -0.98 0.76
C LEU A 18 -5.61 -0.72 1.97
N LEU A 19 -4.61 -1.58 2.21
CA LEU A 19 -3.57 -1.36 3.21
C LEU A 19 -2.73 -0.11 2.87
N GLY A 20 -2.45 0.11 1.59
CA GLY A 20 -1.73 1.26 1.05
C GLY A 20 -2.51 2.58 1.01
N ARG A 21 -3.83 2.60 1.29
CA ARG A 21 -4.62 3.86 1.24
C ARG A 21 -4.11 4.92 2.21
N ALA A 22 -3.37 4.48 3.22
CA ALA A 22 -2.78 5.29 4.25
C ALA A 22 -1.48 5.98 3.78
N THR A 23 -0.67 5.33 2.97
CA THR A 23 0.66 5.80 2.56
C THR A 23 0.59 6.92 1.51
N ALA A 24 1.69 7.64 1.30
CA ALA A 24 1.74 8.84 0.44
C ALA A 24 1.26 8.60 -1.01
N PHE A 25 1.37 7.36 -1.51
CA PHE A 25 0.89 6.94 -2.83
C PHE A 25 -0.61 6.66 -2.90
N GLY A 26 -1.28 6.47 -1.75
CA GLY A 26 -2.71 6.16 -1.67
C GLY A 26 -3.09 4.77 -2.20
N PHE A 27 -4.41 4.51 -2.27
CA PHE A 27 -4.98 3.23 -2.72
C PHE A 27 -4.59 2.90 -4.16
N LEU A 28 -4.68 3.90 -5.04
CA LEU A 28 -4.48 3.74 -6.47
C LEU A 28 -3.02 3.43 -6.82
N GLY A 29 -2.07 4.05 -6.10
CA GLY A 29 -0.64 3.82 -6.31
C GLY A 29 -0.23 2.39 -5.96
N HIS A 30 -0.62 1.91 -4.77
CA HIS A 30 -0.31 0.55 -4.33
C HIS A 30 -1.06 -0.53 -5.13
N PHE A 31 -2.31 -0.27 -5.53
CA PHE A 31 -3.08 -1.17 -6.40
C PHE A 31 -2.43 -1.35 -7.77
N LEU A 32 -2.03 -0.26 -8.43
CA LEU A 32 -1.36 -0.30 -9.73
C LEU A 32 0.03 -0.92 -9.62
N LEU A 33 0.77 -0.68 -8.53
CA LEU A 33 2.09 -1.26 -8.31
C LEU A 33 2.03 -2.77 -8.13
N ALA A 34 1.08 -3.24 -7.30
CA ALA A 34 0.83 -4.67 -7.08
C ALA A 34 0.39 -5.38 -8.37
N LEU A 35 -0.42 -4.71 -9.21
CA LEU A 35 -0.91 -5.22 -10.48
C LEU A 35 0.17 -5.27 -11.57
N MET A 36 1.10 -4.30 -11.59
CA MET A 36 2.16 -4.20 -12.60
C MET A 36 3.37 -5.07 -12.31
N PHE A 37 3.82 -5.13 -11.06
CA PHE A 37 5.06 -5.84 -10.70
C PHE A 37 4.76 -7.17 -10.02
N SER A 38 4.21 -7.10 -8.82
CA SER A 38 3.76 -8.24 -8.03
C SER A 38 3.26 -7.72 -6.69
N PRO A 39 2.24 -8.34 -6.06
CA PRO A 39 1.82 -7.99 -4.71
C PRO A 39 2.96 -8.08 -3.68
N ILE A 40 3.99 -8.90 -3.93
CA ILE A 40 5.17 -9.01 -3.05
C ILE A 40 6.01 -7.72 -3.07
N PHE A 41 6.15 -7.09 -4.23
CA PHE A 41 6.90 -5.85 -4.40
C PHE A 41 6.19 -4.68 -3.70
N ASP A 42 4.86 -4.68 -3.76
CA ASP A 42 4.04 -3.66 -3.09
C ASP A 42 4.21 -3.69 -1.56
N VAL A 43 4.33 -4.89 -0.96
CA VAL A 43 4.58 -5.03 0.49
C VAL A 43 5.93 -4.42 0.91
N LEU A 44 6.98 -4.57 0.09
CA LEU A 44 8.28 -3.93 0.36
C LEU A 44 8.19 -2.41 0.35
N ILE A 45 7.48 -1.84 -0.62
CA ILE A 45 7.24 -0.39 -0.71
C ILE A 45 6.37 0.06 0.46
N LEU A 46 5.38 -0.72 0.87
CA LEU A 46 4.54 -0.41 2.03
C LEU A 46 5.36 -0.30 3.33
N ILE A 47 6.32 -1.22 3.53
CA ILE A 47 7.25 -1.17 4.67
C ILE A 47 8.19 0.03 4.56
N ALA A 48 8.70 0.32 3.36
CA ALA A 48 9.56 1.48 3.11
C ALA A 48 8.82 2.83 3.22
N CYS A 49 7.51 2.88 2.96
CA CYS A 49 6.69 4.10 3.09
C CYS A 49 6.06 4.27 4.47
N ARG A 50 5.88 3.20 5.27
CA ARG A 50 5.49 3.28 6.68
C ARG A 50 6.25 4.33 7.52
N PRO A 51 7.59 4.50 7.41
CA PRO A 51 8.31 5.51 8.20
C PRO A 51 7.74 6.93 8.04
N SER A 52 7.21 7.28 6.88
CA SER A 52 6.68 8.64 6.64
C SER A 52 5.48 8.99 7.53
N ARG A 53 4.62 8.01 7.88
CA ARG A 53 3.45 8.26 8.75
C ARG A 53 3.80 8.40 10.23
N GLU A 54 4.70 7.56 10.72
CA GLU A 54 5.19 7.63 12.10
C GLU A 54 5.90 8.97 12.34
N ILE A 55 6.69 9.41 11.35
CA ILE A 55 7.40 10.69 11.35
C ILE A 55 6.40 11.85 11.26
N ARG A 56 5.40 11.81 10.38
CA ARG A 56 4.38 12.87 10.27
C ARG A 56 3.61 13.06 11.58
N LYS A 57 3.23 11.96 12.25
CA LYS A 57 2.56 12.03 13.57
C LYS A 57 3.48 12.59 14.67
N ARG A 58 4.78 12.26 14.63
CA ARG A 58 5.76 12.84 15.57
C ARG A 58 5.96 14.34 15.32
N ILE A 59 6.04 14.77 14.06
CA ILE A 59 6.20 16.19 13.70
C ILE A 59 4.95 16.99 14.13
N GLU A 60 3.75 16.46 13.88
CA GLU A 60 2.49 17.12 14.26
C GLU A 60 2.38 17.33 15.77
N LYS A 61 2.86 16.38 16.59
CA LYS A 61 2.92 16.56 18.05
C LYS A 61 3.90 17.66 18.46
N VAL A 62 5.09 17.72 17.86
CA VAL A 62 6.14 18.68 18.23
C VAL A 62 5.82 20.13 17.82
N THR A 63 5.01 20.35 16.77
CA THR A 63 4.60 21.71 16.35
C THR A 63 3.43 22.28 17.17
N LEU A 64 2.74 21.45 17.94
CA LEU A 64 1.58 21.83 18.77
C LEU A 64 1.92 22.06 20.25
N ASP A 65 3.17 21.82 20.66
CA ASP A 65 3.75 22.14 21.97
C ASP A 65 4.54 23.45 21.92
#